data_AF-A0A7C1LRT9-F1
#
_entry.id   AF-A0A7C1LRT9-F1
#
_cell.length_a   1.000
_cell.length_b   1.000
_cell.length_c   1.000
_cell.angle_alpha   90.00
_cell.angle_beta   90.00
_cell.angle_gamma   90.00
#
_symmetry.space_group_name_H-M   'P 1'
#
loop_
_entity.id
_entity.type
_entity.pdbx_description
1 polymer ?
#
loop_
_entity_poly.entity_id
_entity_poly.type
_entity_poly.pdbx_seq_one_letter_code
_entity_poly.pdbx_strand_id
1 'polypeptide(L)' 'KWASEIAHGVIGMTRSQGNEIVKKLLAKYEDNIPNVPKGKTYEQCWDMKTKQPIREYKQLYQKIKAELAELGVRFKF' A
#
# COMPACT_ATOMS: atom_id res chain seq x y z
N LYS A 1 -8.71 5.55 -3.51
CA LYS A 1 -7.93 4.87 -4.57
C LYS A 1 -7.28 3.59 -4.05
N TRP A 2 -6.29 3.68 -3.15
CA TRP A 2 -5.54 2.51 -2.66
C TRP A 2 -6.42 1.35 -2.18
N ALA A 3 -7.33 1.60 -1.22
CA ALA A 3 -8.20 0.56 -0.67
C ALA A 3 -9.05 -0.14 -1.75
N SER A 4 -9.57 0.62 -2.73
CA SER A 4 -10.35 0.07 -3.84
C SER A 4 -9.49 -0.81 -4.75
N GLU A 5 -8.26 -0.40 -5.06
CA GLU A 5 -7.33 -1.21 -5.87
C GLU A 5 -7.00 -2.54 -5.19
N ILE A 6 -6.76 -2.54 -3.87
CA ILE A 6 -6.56 -3.77 -3.09
C ILE A 6 -7.82 -4.64 -3.11
N ALA A 7 -8.99 -4.06 -2.83
CA ALA A 7 -10.25 -4.79 -2.82
C ALA A 7 -10.52 -5.49 -4.16
N HIS A 8 -10.25 -4.81 -5.28
CA HIS A 8 -10.35 -5.42 -6.61
C HIS A 8 -9.25 -6.44 -6.88
N GLY A 9 -8.02 -6.20 -6.40
CA GLY A 9 -6.88 -7.07 -6.65
C GLY A 9 -6.89 -8.39 -5.91
N VAL A 10 -7.72 -8.53 -4.87
CA VAL A 10 -7.92 -9.78 -4.12
C VAL A 10 -9.17 -10.55 -4.54
N ILE A 11 -9.95 -10.05 -5.52
CA ILE A 11 -11.13 -10.77 -6.01
C ILE A 11 -10.71 -12.16 -6.54
N GLY A 12 -11.38 -13.19 -6.04
CA GLY A 12 -11.12 -14.59 -6.38
C GLY A 12 -10.09 -15.29 -5.49
N MET A 13 -9.49 -14.59 -4.52
CA MET A 13 -8.69 -15.24 -3.48
C MET A 13 -9.56 -16.02 -2.49
N THR A 14 -9.07 -17.16 -2.02
CA THR A 14 -9.67 -17.86 -0.90
C THR A 14 -9.38 -17.12 0.41
N ARG A 15 -10.17 -17.40 1.45
CA ARG A 15 -9.93 -16.87 2.81
C ARG A 15 -8.53 -17.22 3.33
N SER A 16 -8.05 -18.43 3.04
CA SER A 16 -6.72 -18.88 3.46
C SER A 16 -5.61 -18.10 2.76
N GLN A 17 -5.72 -17.87 1.45
CA GLN A 17 -4.76 -17.04 0.71
C GLN A 17 -4.71 -15.60 1.24
N GLY A 18 -5.89 -14.98 1.46
CA GLY A 18 -5.96 -13.65 2.06
C GLY A 18 -5.34 -13.58 3.45
N ASN A 19 -5.57 -14.60 4.29
CA ASN A 19 -5.00 -14.68 5.63
C ASN A 19 -3.46 -14.73 5.61
N GLU A 20 -2.86 -15.49 4.69
CA GLU A 20 -1.40 -15.55 4.57
C GLU A 20 -0.79 -14.21 4.12
N ILE A 21 -1.47 -13.47 3.24
CA ILE A 21 -1.04 -12.11 2.88
C ILE A 21 -1.09 -11.19 4.10
N VAL A 22 -2.19 -11.21 4.86
CA VAL A 22 -2.35 -10.36 6.05
C VAL A 22 -1.27 -10.66 7.10
N LYS A 23 -0.98 -11.93 7.39
CA LYS A 23 0.10 -12.32 8.31
C LYS A 23 1.46 -11.79 7.86
N LYS A 24 1.80 -11.95 6.58
CA LYS A 24 3.06 -11.44 6.01
C LYS A 24 3.16 -9.91 6.11
N LEU A 25 2.06 -9.20 5.93
CA LEU A 25 2.02 -7.75 6.08
C LEU A 25 2.17 -7.32 7.54
N LEU A 26 1.44 -7.97 8.46
CA LEU A 26 1.50 -7.68 9.89
C LEU A 26 2.92 -7.83 10.44
N ALA A 27 3.60 -8.92 10.11
CA ALA A 27 4.98 -9.19 10.52
C ALA A 27 5.98 -8.10 10.08
N LYS A 28 5.66 -7.30 9.06
CA LYS A 28 6.55 -6.21 8.61
C LYS A 28 6.51 -4.97 9.49
N TYR A 29 5.43 -4.76 10.24
CA TYR A 29 5.24 -3.52 10.98
C TYR A 29 4.85 -3.71 12.44
N GLU A 30 4.44 -4.92 12.86
CA GLU A 30 3.95 -5.17 14.23
C GLU A 30 4.98 -4.79 15.30
N ASP A 31 6.24 -5.15 15.11
CA ASP A 31 7.32 -4.82 16.05
C ASP A 31 7.63 -3.32 16.09
N ASN A 32 7.28 -2.58 15.04
CA ASN A 32 7.54 -1.14 14.92
C ASN A 32 6.33 -0.27 15.29
N ILE A 33 5.21 -0.87 15.74
CA ILE A 33 4.02 -0.13 16.19
C ILE A 33 4.36 0.91 17.29
N PRO A 34 5.23 0.63 18.28
CA PRO A 34 5.60 1.63 19.28
C PRO A 34 6.37 2.83 18.72
N ASN A 35 7.09 2.64 17.61
CA ASN A 35 7.99 3.63 17.00
C ASN A 35 7.54 4.01 15.58
N VAL A 36 6.24 4.22 15.40
CA VAL A 36 5.67 4.58 14.09
C VAL A 36 6.16 5.94 13.59
N PRO A 37 6.49 6.05 12.28
CA PRO A 37 6.79 7.34 11.69
C PRO A 37 5.54 8.23 11.71
N LYS A 38 5.71 9.51 12.06
CA LYS A 38 4.64 10.50 12.17
C LYS A 38 3.84 10.72 10.87
N GLY A 39 4.37 10.28 9.74
CA GLY A 39 3.81 10.53 8.42
C GLY A 39 4.15 11.93 7.89
N LYS A 40 3.49 12.29 6.80
CA LYS A 40 3.63 13.59 6.10
C LYS A 40 2.25 14.22 5.92
N THR A 41 2.17 15.55 5.95
CA THR A 41 0.94 16.27 5.62
C THR A 41 0.62 16.16 4.13
N TYR A 42 -0.56 16.61 3.73
CA TYR A 42 -0.96 16.63 2.33
C TYR A 42 -0.01 17.48 1.48
N GLU A 43 0.35 18.67 1.94
CA GLU A 43 1.25 19.61 1.27
C GLU A 43 2.66 19.05 1.13
N GLN A 44 3.08 18.16 2.04
CA GLN A 44 4.37 17.46 1.97
C GLN A 44 4.36 16.27 1.00
N CYS A 45 3.19 15.82 0.54
CA CYS A 45 3.03 14.70 -0.39
C CYS A 45 2.48 15.11 -1.76
N TRP A 46 1.96 16.33 -1.90
CA TRP A 46 1.26 16.81 -3.09
C TRP A 46 1.77 18.18 -3.53
N ASP A 47 1.89 18.34 -4.84
CA ASP A 47 2.10 19.65 -5.45
C ASP A 47 0.79 20.44 -5.40
N MET A 48 0.78 21.52 -4.63
CA MET A 48 -0.43 22.31 -4.35
C MET A 48 -0.96 23.08 -5.57
N LYS A 49 -0.12 23.32 -6.59
CA LYS A 49 -0.53 24.03 -7.81
C LYS A 49 -1.22 23.08 -8.77
N THR A 50 -0.61 21.93 -9.01
CA THR A 50 -1.07 20.92 -9.99
C THR A 50 -2.07 19.93 -9.38
N LYS A 51 -2.18 19.88 -8.06
CA LYS A 51 -2.98 18.90 -7.30
C LYS A 51 -2.60 17.46 -7.69
N GLN A 52 -1.30 17.21 -7.85
CA GLN A 52 -0.74 15.90 -8.17
C GLN A 52 0.20 15.44 -7.06
N PRO A 53 0.31 14.13 -6.79
CA PRO A 53 1.30 13.64 -5.83
C PRO A 53 2.72 13.94 -6.32
N ILE A 54 3.60 14.29 -5.39
CA ILE A 54 5.02 14.49 -5.70
C ILE A 54 5.69 13.17 -6.10
N ARG A 55 6.85 13.28 -6.76
CA ARG A 55 7.61 12.12 -7.27
C ARG A 55 7.87 11.08 -6.17
N GLU A 56 8.28 11.52 -4.98
CA GLU A 56 8.57 10.62 -3.85
C GLU A 56 7.34 9.79 -3.46
N TYR A 57 6.17 10.42 -3.35
CA TYR A 57 4.93 9.73 -2.97
C TYR A 57 4.50 8.74 -4.07
N LYS A 58 4.67 9.10 -5.35
CA LYS A 58 4.43 8.19 -6.48
C LYS A 58 5.35 6.97 -6.43
N GLN A 59 6.63 7.17 -6.14
CA GLN A 59 7.62 6.08 -6.04
C GLN A 59 7.31 5.15 -4.86
N LEU A 60 6.97 5.71 -3.70
CA LEU A 60 6.52 4.92 -2.55
C LEU A 60 5.30 4.06 -2.92
N TYR A 61 4.30 4.67 -3.56
CA TYR A 61 3.10 3.97 -3.99
C TYR A 61 3.40 2.79 -4.93
N GLN A 62 4.26 3.00 -5.93
CA GLN A 62 4.66 1.95 -6.87
C GLN A 62 5.48 0.84 -6.22
N LYS A 63 6.37 1.19 -5.29
CA LYS A 63 7.13 0.21 -4.50
C LYS A 63 6.18 -0.72 -3.74
N ILE A 64 5.21 -0.17 -3.01
CA ILE A 64 4.28 -1.00 -2.24
C ILE A 64 3.35 -1.81 -3.16
N LYS A 65 2.95 -1.27 -4.33
CA LYS A 65 2.21 -2.07 -5.34
C LYS A 65 3.03 -3.29 -5.80
N ALA A 66 4.31 -3.11 -6.10
CA ALA A 66 5.17 -4.22 -6.52
C ALA A 66 5.29 -5.29 -5.42
N GLU A 67 5.55 -4.88 -4.18
CA GLU A 67 5.62 -5.80 -3.03
C GLU A 67 4.31 -6.57 -2.83
N LEU A 68 3.15 -5.91 -2.97
CA LEU A 68 1.85 -6.58 -2.86
C LEU A 68 1.55 -7.50 -4.05
N ALA A 69 2.04 -7.17 -5.23
CA ALA A 69 1.93 -8.03 -6.41
C ALA A 69 2.71 -9.33 -6.23
N GLU A 70 3.91 -9.27 -5.64
CA GLU A 70 4.70 -10.45 -5.26
C GLU A 70 3.98 -11.33 -4.22
N LEU A 71 3.15 -10.72 -3.36
CA LEU A 71 2.28 -11.44 -2.42
C LEU A 71 1.00 -12.00 -3.05
N GLY A 72 0.77 -11.76 -4.34
CA GLY A 72 -0.33 -12.32 -5.12
C GLY A 72 -1.50 -11.37 -5.39
N VAL A 73 -1.44 -10.11 -4.95
CA VAL A 73 -2.46 -9.10 -5.25
C VAL A 73 -2.40 -8.73 -6.73
N ARG A 74 -3.52 -8.85 -7.45
CA ARG A 74 -3.56 -8.61 -8.91
C ARG A 74 -4.06 -7.21 -9.24
N PHE A 75 -3.14 -6.27 -9.43
CA PHE A 75 -3.50 -4.92 -9.89
C PHE A 75 -3.88 -4.96 -11.37
N LYS A 76 -5.15 -4.65 -11.68
CA LYS A 76 -5.65 -4.58 -13.06
C LYS A 76 -5.45 -3.19 -13.70
N PHE A 77 -5.14 -2.17 -12.89
CA PHE A 77 -4.99 -0.76 -13.29
C PHE A 77 -3.97 -0.02 -12.40
#